data_AF-A0A5N5SK24-F1
#
_entry.id   AF-A0A5N5SK24-F1
#
_cell.length_a   1.000
_cell.length_b   1.000
_cell.length_c   1.000
_cell.angle_alpha   90.00
_cell.angle_beta   90.00
_cell.angle_gamma   90.00
#
_symmetry.space_group_name_H-M   'P 1'
#
loop_
_entity.id
_entity.type
_entity.pdbx_description
1 polymer ?
#
loop_
_entity_poly.entity_id
_entity_poly.type
_entity_poly.pdbx_seq_one_letter_code
_entity_poly.pdbx_strand_id
1 'polypeptide(L)'
;MRQLAEGVAYVHSQHIIHRDLKLGNMFLTEEMIVKIGDFGLATRLEDNKNVTICGTPNYIAPEVLNKLGHSYEADVWAMGCIMYALLVGQPPFETDSLKETYSRITSNKYVIPPLISESGRNLIRRLLHPDPALRPRLDSLLNHHFFTSGVVPRSLQPSACTQVPKFGLEIVGKSASVPEHQQINQDIKKITTSVSTLRIPNQKPLDANKISILENGLSNGHVSPPCLKEEAAKRNAPTLSSCLRQKLSSVICATDNNKINATALACKKREITSGTMYNLLAACLDNMPDGMSDFDISTNPSICNCNPIFISKWIDYSNKYGFGYQLSDSSVGVFFNDLTRISISSDKSRVEFHDNSGRVTAHPTGSLPAWLQERFQLLKYFAAYMEENLTDAGEVVESHKRQHQQQQQQLQQSNLKQILIPHIRRWDRTPKSIIMHLSNGTFQVNFFKDHTKIILAGDKTDFVIMYISSDRQSFTYKLSQISEHGCDAILRERLVYSLSCLRQYAELDGEDI
;
A
#
# COMPACT_ATOMS: atom_id res chain seq x y z
N MET A 1 -19.42 17.71 6.19
CA MET A 1 -20.25 17.89 4.98
C MET A 1 -20.48 19.35 4.59
N ARG A 2 -21.03 20.24 5.45
CA ARG A 2 -21.24 21.66 5.10
C ARG A 2 -19.94 22.36 4.66
N GLN A 3 -18.90 22.32 5.50
CA GLN A 3 -17.58 22.89 5.18
C GLN A 3 -16.95 22.29 3.92
N LEU A 4 -17.20 20.99 3.64
CA LEU A 4 -16.74 20.34 2.41
C LEU A 4 -17.44 20.94 1.19
N ALA A 5 -18.76 21.09 1.22
CA ALA A 5 -19.51 21.69 0.12
C ALA A 5 -19.08 23.14 -0.16
N GLU A 6 -18.86 23.94 0.89
CA GLU A 6 -18.34 25.31 0.78
C GLU A 6 -16.93 25.32 0.17
N GLY A 7 -16.04 24.42 0.62
CA GLY A 7 -14.69 24.31 0.08
C GLY A 7 -14.65 23.88 -1.39
N VAL A 8 -15.46 22.88 -1.78
CA VAL A 8 -15.53 22.44 -3.19
C VAL A 8 -16.17 23.53 -4.05
N ALA A 9 -17.18 24.24 -3.55
CA ALA A 9 -17.78 25.37 -4.26
C ALA A 9 -16.75 26.46 -4.55
N TYR A 10 -15.89 26.77 -3.57
CA TYR A 10 -14.76 27.66 -3.78
C TYR A 10 -13.80 27.14 -4.85
N VAL A 11 -13.38 25.88 -4.80
CA VAL A 11 -12.49 25.28 -5.81
C VAL A 11 -13.08 25.37 -7.22
N HIS A 12 -14.37 25.06 -7.37
CA HIS A 12 -15.07 25.17 -8.66
C HIS A 12 -15.22 26.61 -9.12
N SER A 13 -15.41 27.58 -8.21
CA SER A 13 -15.44 29.01 -8.55
C SER A 13 -14.12 29.48 -9.16
N GLN A 14 -13.00 28.87 -8.78
CA GLN A 14 -11.67 29.12 -9.35
C GLN A 14 -11.41 28.37 -10.67
N HIS A 15 -12.45 27.76 -11.24
CA HIS A 15 -12.42 26.99 -12.49
C HIS A 15 -11.51 25.75 -12.40
N ILE A 16 -11.37 25.19 -11.19
CA ILE A 16 -10.56 24.00 -10.90
C ILE A 16 -11.48 22.82 -10.61
N ILE A 17 -11.13 21.65 -11.15
CA ILE A 17 -11.70 20.35 -10.78
C ILE A 17 -10.66 19.60 -9.97
N HIS A 18 -11.03 19.06 -8.81
CA HIS A 18 -10.08 18.39 -7.91
C HIS A 18 -9.71 16.98 -8.38
N ARG A 19 -10.68 16.18 -8.88
CA ARG A 19 -10.50 14.81 -9.42
C ARG A 19 -10.02 13.73 -8.45
N ASP A 20 -9.79 14.04 -7.18
CA ASP A 20 -9.42 13.04 -6.15
C ASP A 20 -9.98 13.41 -4.76
N LEU A 21 -11.24 13.87 -4.71
CA LEU A 21 -11.91 14.08 -3.43
C LEU A 21 -12.15 12.74 -2.74
N LYS A 22 -11.58 12.59 -1.54
CA LYS A 22 -11.72 11.41 -0.67
C LYS A 22 -11.50 11.80 0.78
N LEU A 23 -11.91 10.94 1.73
CA LEU A 23 -11.69 11.17 3.15
C LEU A 23 -10.22 11.40 3.51
N GLY A 24 -9.29 10.68 2.86
CA GLY A 24 -7.84 10.87 3.06
C GLY A 24 -7.28 12.23 2.62
N ASN A 25 -8.04 13.01 1.83
CA ASN A 25 -7.67 14.35 1.39
C ASN A 25 -8.42 15.45 2.16
N MET A 26 -9.16 15.07 3.22
CA MET A 26 -9.85 15.99 4.12
C MET A 26 -9.05 16.13 5.41
N PHE A 27 -8.32 17.23 5.53
CA PHE A 27 -7.52 17.54 6.71
C PHE A 27 -8.35 18.32 7.72
N LEU A 28 -8.03 18.16 9.00
CA LEU A 28 -8.65 18.91 10.10
C LEU A 28 -7.58 19.76 10.78
N THR A 29 -7.86 21.05 10.98
CA THR A 29 -7.04 21.91 11.83
C THR A 29 -7.30 21.64 13.32
N GLU A 30 -6.48 22.22 14.20
CA GLU A 30 -6.68 22.15 15.65
C GLU A 30 -8.06 22.69 16.08
N GLU A 31 -8.64 23.62 15.32
CA GLU A 31 -9.97 24.18 15.54
C GLU A 31 -11.10 23.40 14.86
N MET A 32 -10.84 22.16 14.40
CA MET A 32 -11.79 21.30 13.70
C MET A 32 -12.34 21.92 12.40
N ILE A 33 -11.52 22.72 11.71
CA ILE A 33 -11.83 23.27 10.39
C ILE A 33 -11.35 22.28 9.32
N VAL A 34 -12.25 21.89 8.43
CA VAL A 34 -11.96 21.04 7.28
C VAL A 34 -11.16 21.83 6.24
N LYS A 35 -10.02 21.28 5.82
CA LYS A 35 -9.21 21.77 4.71
C LYS A 35 -9.15 20.68 3.64
N ILE A 36 -9.46 21.09 2.41
CA ILE A 36 -9.29 20.22 1.23
C ILE A 36 -7.82 20.31 0.81
N GLY A 37 -7.15 19.17 0.67
CA GLY A 37 -5.77 19.11 0.20
C GLY A 37 -5.55 18.08 -0.89
N ASP A 38 -4.29 17.90 -1.29
CA ASP A 38 -3.86 17.03 -2.40
C ASP A 38 -4.48 17.36 -3.77
N PHE A 39 -4.10 18.52 -4.30
CA PHE A 39 -4.45 18.96 -5.66
C PHE A 39 -3.52 18.34 -6.74
N GLY A 40 -2.80 17.26 -6.43
CA GLY A 40 -1.84 16.64 -7.36
C GLY A 40 -2.47 16.14 -8.66
N LEU A 41 -3.77 15.81 -8.61
CA LEU A 41 -4.58 15.46 -9.77
C LEU A 41 -5.52 16.58 -10.21
N ALA A 42 -5.45 17.79 -9.68
CA ALA A 42 -6.38 18.85 -10.07
C ALA A 42 -6.11 19.35 -11.51
N THR A 43 -7.13 19.91 -12.17
CA THR A 43 -6.99 20.53 -13.50
C THR A 43 -7.91 21.73 -13.63
N ARG A 44 -7.57 22.67 -14.51
CA ARG A 44 -8.51 23.72 -14.93
C ARG A 44 -9.39 23.22 -16.07
N LEU A 45 -10.63 23.69 -16.12
CA LEU A 45 -11.62 23.27 -17.13
C LEU A 45 -11.24 23.73 -18.56
N GLU A 46 -10.42 24.78 -18.69
CA GLU A 46 -9.98 25.35 -19.98
C GLU A 46 -8.90 24.49 -20.68
N ASP A 47 -8.19 23.64 -19.93
CA ASP A 47 -7.22 22.71 -20.50
C ASP A 47 -7.99 21.55 -21.14
N ASN A 48 -8.06 21.55 -22.48
CA ASN A 48 -8.62 20.51 -23.36
C ASN A 48 -8.97 19.21 -22.63
N LYS A 49 -10.26 18.82 -22.60
CA LYS A 49 -10.83 17.61 -21.95
C LYS A 49 -9.87 16.42 -21.94
N ASN A 50 -8.93 16.40 -20.99
CA ASN A 50 -7.93 15.36 -20.90
C ASN A 50 -8.64 14.15 -20.29
N VAL A 51 -8.89 13.15 -21.14
CA VAL A 51 -9.65 11.94 -20.83
C VAL A 51 -8.79 10.93 -20.06
N THR A 52 -8.14 11.40 -19.00
CA THR A 52 -7.28 10.57 -18.15
C THR A 52 -8.10 10.02 -17.00
N ILE A 53 -8.31 8.70 -16.94
CA ILE A 53 -8.92 8.06 -15.77
C ILE A 53 -7.93 8.23 -14.60
N CYS A 54 -8.30 9.04 -13.63
CA CYS A 54 -7.51 9.33 -12.43
C CYS A 54 -8.45 9.47 -11.22
N GLY A 55 -7.88 9.36 -10.02
CA GLY A 55 -8.62 9.38 -8.75
C GLY A 55 -8.63 8.03 -8.04
N THR A 56 -9.10 8.04 -6.79
CA THR A 56 -9.14 6.85 -5.94
C THR A 56 -10.37 5.97 -6.27
N PRO A 57 -10.22 4.66 -6.58
CA PRO A 57 -11.28 3.82 -7.17
C PRO A 57 -12.68 3.89 -6.53
N ASN A 58 -12.78 3.93 -5.20
CA ASN A 58 -14.05 3.99 -4.47
C ASN A 58 -14.79 5.34 -4.56
N TYR A 59 -14.18 6.35 -5.16
CA TYR A 59 -14.69 7.72 -5.26
C TYR A 59 -14.84 8.18 -6.72
N ILE A 60 -14.45 7.34 -7.70
CA ILE A 60 -14.53 7.66 -9.12
C ILE A 60 -16.00 7.64 -9.59
N ALA A 61 -16.38 8.63 -10.39
CA ALA A 61 -17.71 8.75 -10.98
C ALA A 61 -17.86 7.86 -12.25
N PRO A 62 -19.08 7.37 -12.57
CA PRO A 62 -19.30 6.46 -13.70
C PRO A 62 -18.89 7.06 -15.06
N GLU A 63 -19.08 8.36 -15.27
CA GLU A 63 -18.69 9.06 -16.49
C GLU A 63 -17.16 9.14 -16.68
N VAL A 64 -16.41 9.16 -15.58
CA VAL A 64 -14.94 9.13 -15.60
C VAL A 64 -14.45 7.75 -16.05
N LEU A 65 -15.05 6.67 -15.54
CA LEU A 65 -14.75 5.30 -15.97
C LEU A 65 -15.07 5.08 -17.46
N ASN A 66 -16.16 5.70 -17.93
CA ASN A 66 -16.59 5.62 -19.32
C ASN A 66 -15.85 6.59 -20.26
N LYS A 67 -14.78 7.25 -19.80
CA LYS A 67 -13.95 8.16 -20.60
C LYS A 67 -14.75 9.31 -21.24
N LEU A 68 -15.83 9.75 -20.59
CA LEU A 68 -16.62 10.91 -21.04
C LEU A 68 -16.00 12.25 -20.61
N GLY A 69 -14.90 12.20 -19.87
CA GLY A 69 -14.17 13.35 -19.34
C GLY A 69 -14.44 13.58 -17.85
N HIS A 70 -13.67 14.50 -17.26
CA HIS A 70 -13.91 14.99 -15.90
C HIS A 70 -14.61 16.34 -15.97
N SER A 71 -15.64 16.51 -15.15
CA SER A 71 -16.35 17.77 -14.99
C SER A 71 -16.60 18.05 -13.51
N TYR A 72 -17.14 19.21 -13.18
CA TYR A 72 -17.46 19.58 -11.79
C TYR A 72 -18.36 18.55 -11.10
N GLU A 73 -19.23 17.91 -11.87
CA GLU A 73 -20.17 16.89 -11.40
C GLU A 73 -19.46 15.64 -10.87
N ALA A 74 -18.24 15.33 -11.35
CA ALA A 74 -17.46 14.21 -10.85
C ALA A 74 -17.00 14.45 -9.39
N ASP A 75 -16.63 15.68 -9.04
CA ASP A 75 -16.33 16.06 -7.66
C ASP A 75 -17.60 15.99 -6.78
N VAL A 76 -18.77 16.33 -7.33
CA VAL A 76 -20.07 16.20 -6.63
C VAL A 76 -20.40 14.73 -6.33
N TRP A 77 -20.09 13.81 -7.26
CA TRP A 77 -20.20 12.38 -7.01
C TRP A 77 -19.28 11.92 -5.88
N ALA A 78 -18.01 12.32 -5.91
CA ALA A 78 -17.04 11.99 -4.88
C ALA A 78 -17.47 12.52 -3.49
N MET A 79 -18.09 13.70 -3.43
CA MET A 79 -18.75 14.21 -2.21
C MET A 79 -19.89 13.29 -1.74
N GLY A 80 -20.65 12.70 -2.66
CA GLY A 80 -21.66 11.68 -2.35
C GLY A 80 -21.05 10.43 -1.72
N CYS A 81 -19.93 9.94 -2.26
CA CYS A 81 -19.18 8.81 -1.69
C CYS A 81 -18.66 9.13 -0.28
N ILE A 82 -18.12 10.34 -0.07
CA ILE A 82 -17.66 10.82 1.24
C ILE A 82 -18.84 10.88 2.22
N MET A 83 -19.98 11.45 1.81
CA MET A 83 -21.17 11.55 2.65
C MET A 83 -21.66 10.17 3.08
N TYR A 84 -21.73 9.23 2.13
CA TYR A 84 -22.11 7.85 2.41
C TYR A 84 -21.15 7.22 3.42
N ALA A 85 -19.84 7.34 3.21
CA ALA A 85 -18.83 6.77 4.10
C ALA A 85 -18.90 7.35 5.52
N LEU A 86 -19.15 8.65 5.67
CA LEU A 86 -19.31 9.29 6.99
C LEU A 86 -20.56 8.78 7.73
N LEU A 87 -21.62 8.40 7.02
CA LEU A 87 -22.89 7.96 7.61
C LEU A 87 -22.97 6.44 7.82
N VAL A 88 -22.32 5.67 6.96
CA VAL A 88 -22.40 4.20 6.95
C VAL A 88 -21.14 3.54 7.51
N GLY A 89 -20.01 4.24 7.52
CA GLY A 89 -18.71 3.74 8.01
C GLY A 89 -17.82 3.12 6.94
N GLN A 90 -18.33 2.93 5.72
CA GLN A 90 -17.60 2.38 4.56
C GLN A 90 -18.04 3.05 3.26
N PRO A 91 -17.22 3.11 2.20
CA PRO A 91 -17.62 3.65 0.89
C PRO A 91 -18.76 2.85 0.23
N PRO A 92 -19.59 3.48 -0.63
CA PRO A 92 -20.80 2.87 -1.19
C PRO A 92 -20.55 1.70 -2.14
N PHE A 93 -19.39 1.68 -2.80
CA PHE A 93 -19.05 0.71 -3.85
C PHE A 93 -17.87 -0.20 -3.47
N GLU A 94 -17.43 -0.17 -2.23
CA GLU A 94 -16.30 -0.98 -1.76
C GLU A 94 -16.60 -2.48 -1.90
N THR A 95 -15.62 -3.21 -2.44
CA THR A 95 -15.64 -4.67 -2.65
C THR A 95 -14.22 -5.21 -2.63
N ASP A 96 -14.07 -6.53 -2.52
CA ASP A 96 -12.76 -7.20 -2.52
C ASP A 96 -12.01 -7.11 -3.86
N SER A 97 -12.70 -6.75 -4.96
CA SER A 97 -12.12 -6.63 -6.29
C SER A 97 -12.47 -5.31 -6.98
N LEU A 98 -11.46 -4.60 -7.50
CA LEU A 98 -11.65 -3.37 -8.29
C LEU A 98 -12.60 -3.56 -9.47
N LYS A 99 -12.61 -4.74 -10.10
CA LYS A 99 -13.53 -5.03 -11.21
C LYS A 99 -14.99 -5.00 -10.74
N GLU A 100 -15.26 -5.55 -9.55
CA GLU A 100 -16.59 -5.53 -8.97
C GLU A 100 -16.96 -4.11 -8.51
N THR A 101 -16.02 -3.37 -7.90
CA THR A 101 -16.18 -1.95 -7.57
C THR A 101 -16.60 -1.14 -8.79
N TYR A 102 -15.87 -1.25 -9.92
CA TYR A 102 -16.22 -0.56 -11.16
C TYR A 102 -17.56 -1.03 -11.72
N SER A 103 -17.85 -2.33 -11.68
CA SER A 103 -19.17 -2.85 -12.09
C SER A 103 -20.30 -2.24 -11.27
N ARG A 104 -20.14 -2.12 -9.94
CA ARG A 104 -21.12 -1.49 -9.05
C ARG A 104 -21.24 0.02 -9.30
N ILE A 105 -20.15 0.71 -9.59
CA ILE A 105 -20.17 2.14 -9.96
C ILE A 105 -20.95 2.33 -11.27
N THR A 106 -20.61 1.58 -12.32
CA THR A 106 -21.25 1.70 -13.64
C THR A 106 -22.71 1.31 -13.62
N SER A 107 -23.09 0.34 -12.78
CA SER A 107 -24.50 -0.05 -12.57
C SER A 107 -25.21 0.76 -11.47
N ASN A 108 -24.53 1.73 -10.87
CA ASN A 108 -24.95 2.52 -9.71
C ASN A 108 -25.60 1.68 -8.57
N LYS A 109 -24.96 0.56 -8.23
CA LYS A 109 -25.48 -0.43 -7.27
C LYS A 109 -24.83 -0.26 -5.90
N TYR A 110 -25.59 0.32 -4.96
CA TYR A 110 -25.23 0.46 -3.55
C TYR A 110 -26.50 0.38 -2.67
N VAL A 111 -26.33 0.10 -1.38
CA VAL A 111 -27.45 0.00 -0.42
C VAL A 111 -27.30 1.05 0.65
N ILE A 112 -28.33 1.86 0.90
CA ILE A 112 -28.33 2.79 2.03
C ILE A 112 -29.06 2.14 3.20
N PRO A 113 -28.42 1.95 4.37
CA PRO A 113 -29.07 1.35 5.52
C PRO A 113 -30.31 2.14 5.99
N PRO A 114 -31.33 1.46 6.54
CA PRO A 114 -32.56 2.10 7.02
C PRO A 114 -32.33 3.05 8.21
N LEU A 115 -31.19 2.93 8.90
CA LEU A 115 -30.79 3.80 10.02
C LEU A 115 -30.53 5.26 9.61
N ILE A 116 -30.21 5.50 8.33
CA ILE A 116 -29.91 6.85 7.84
C ILE A 116 -31.20 7.66 7.71
N SER A 117 -31.23 8.92 8.15
CA SER A 117 -32.42 9.77 8.04
C SER A 117 -32.91 9.91 6.58
N GLU A 118 -34.21 10.13 6.36
CA GLU A 118 -34.75 10.26 5.00
C GLU A 118 -34.11 11.43 4.23
N SER A 119 -33.85 12.54 4.93
CA SER A 119 -33.13 13.68 4.39
C SER A 119 -31.71 13.30 3.93
N GLY A 120 -30.99 12.48 4.71
CA GLY A 120 -29.67 11.96 4.36
C GLY A 120 -29.72 10.99 3.16
N ARG A 121 -30.69 10.07 3.15
CA ARG A 121 -30.91 9.15 2.02
C ARG A 121 -31.22 9.89 0.73
N ASN A 122 -32.10 10.90 0.80
CA ASN A 122 -32.43 11.73 -0.36
C ASN A 122 -31.20 12.45 -0.91
N LEU A 123 -30.39 13.05 -0.03
CA LEU A 123 -29.18 13.75 -0.46
C LEU A 123 -28.15 12.81 -1.09
N ILE A 124 -27.90 11.64 -0.50
CA ILE A 124 -27.00 10.62 -1.08
C ILE A 124 -27.46 10.24 -2.48
N ARG A 125 -28.76 9.96 -2.68
CA ARG A 125 -29.29 9.60 -4.02
C ARG A 125 -29.11 10.70 -5.05
N ARG A 126 -29.23 11.97 -4.65
CA ARG A 126 -29.01 13.13 -5.54
C ARG A 126 -27.54 13.33 -5.90
N LEU A 127 -26.63 13.14 -4.95
CA LEU A 127 -25.19 13.25 -5.17
C LEU A 127 -24.65 12.08 -6.02
N LEU A 128 -25.13 10.86 -5.76
CA LEU A 128 -24.77 9.63 -6.47
C LEU A 128 -25.74 9.32 -7.63
N HIS A 129 -26.22 10.36 -8.32
CA HIS A 129 -27.03 10.18 -9.51
C HIS A 129 -26.12 9.73 -10.69
N PRO A 130 -26.50 8.70 -11.46
CA PRO A 130 -25.63 8.14 -12.51
C PRO A 130 -25.41 9.13 -13.66
N ASP A 131 -26.44 9.89 -14.02
CA ASP A 131 -26.34 11.01 -14.95
C ASP A 131 -25.73 12.25 -14.23
N PRO A 132 -24.56 12.75 -14.67
CA PRO A 132 -23.93 13.94 -14.11
C PRO A 132 -24.83 15.18 -14.16
N ALA A 133 -25.61 15.36 -15.22
CA ALA A 133 -26.44 16.55 -15.42
C ALA A 133 -27.58 16.68 -14.40
N LEU A 134 -27.95 15.56 -13.77
CA LEU A 134 -28.99 15.50 -12.74
C LEU A 134 -28.44 15.66 -11.32
N ARG A 135 -27.11 15.74 -11.16
CA ARG A 135 -26.50 16.04 -9.85
C ARG A 135 -26.72 17.52 -9.49
N PRO A 136 -26.96 17.83 -8.21
CA PRO A 136 -27.22 19.20 -7.79
C PRO A 136 -25.96 20.07 -7.93
N ARG A 137 -26.15 21.33 -8.32
CA ARG A 137 -25.13 22.36 -8.18
C ARG A 137 -24.82 22.62 -6.71
N LEU A 138 -23.56 22.95 -6.39
CA LEU A 138 -23.10 23.14 -5.01
C LEU A 138 -23.83 24.28 -4.29
N ASP A 139 -24.17 25.37 -4.98
CA ASP A 139 -24.94 26.48 -4.41
C ASP A 139 -26.33 26.02 -3.92
N SER A 140 -26.99 25.17 -4.70
CA SER A 140 -28.29 24.57 -4.36
C SER A 140 -28.17 23.48 -3.30
N LEU A 141 -26.99 22.86 -3.16
CA LEU A 141 -26.74 21.76 -2.24
C LEU A 141 -26.86 22.20 -0.78
N LEU A 142 -26.34 23.38 -0.43
CA LEU A 142 -26.38 23.92 0.94
C LEU A 142 -27.80 24.29 1.42
N ASN A 143 -28.74 24.45 0.48
CA ASN A 143 -30.16 24.68 0.75
C ASN A 143 -30.95 23.37 0.95
N HIS A 144 -30.30 22.21 0.87
CA HIS A 144 -30.96 20.92 1.07
C HIS A 144 -31.45 20.77 2.52
N HIS A 145 -32.60 20.10 2.70
CA HIS A 145 -33.18 19.78 4.01
C HIS A 145 -32.21 19.03 4.95
N PHE A 146 -31.16 18.42 4.44
CA PHE A 146 -30.12 17.78 5.26
C PHE A 146 -29.25 18.79 6.01
N PHE A 147 -29.04 19.97 5.43
CA PHE A 147 -28.22 21.03 6.01
C PHE A 147 -29.03 22.08 6.75
N THR A 148 -30.31 22.24 6.41
CA THR A 148 -31.20 23.27 6.98
C THR A 148 -32.06 22.74 8.13
N SER A 149 -32.14 21.43 8.32
CA SER A 149 -33.01 20.83 9.35
C SER A 149 -32.21 20.40 10.57
N GLY A 150 -32.60 20.93 11.73
CA GLY A 150 -31.89 20.73 12.99
C GLY A 150 -30.77 21.75 13.23
N VAL A 151 -30.07 21.58 14.36
CA VAL A 151 -28.97 22.46 14.75
C VAL A 151 -27.67 21.95 14.14
N VAL A 152 -27.07 22.74 13.26
CA VAL A 152 -25.69 22.50 12.79
C VAL A 152 -24.75 23.33 13.67
N PRO A 153 -23.89 22.70 14.49
CA PRO A 153 -22.96 23.45 15.35
C PRO A 153 -22.00 24.27 14.48
N ARG A 154 -21.74 25.52 14.89
CA ARG A 154 -20.83 26.43 14.16
C ARG A 154 -19.37 25.96 14.22
N SER A 155 -19.00 25.26 15.28
CA SER A 155 -17.70 24.63 15.45
C SER A 155 -17.86 23.32 16.23
N LEU A 156 -16.89 22.42 16.06
CA LEU A 156 -16.79 21.19 16.84
C LEU A 156 -15.61 21.32 17.80
N GLN A 157 -15.73 20.76 19.00
CA GLN A 157 -14.58 20.66 19.89
C GLN A 157 -13.65 19.53 19.42
N PRO A 158 -12.32 19.66 19.58
CA PRO A 158 -11.36 18.61 19.22
C PRO A 158 -11.62 17.26 19.89
N SER A 159 -12.27 17.28 21.06
CA SER A 159 -12.73 16.09 21.77
C SER A 159 -13.68 15.20 20.95
N ALA A 160 -14.33 15.74 19.91
CA ALA A 160 -15.19 14.98 19.00
C ALA A 160 -14.44 13.91 18.19
N CYS A 161 -13.11 13.98 18.10
CA CYS A 161 -12.27 12.96 17.45
C CYS A 161 -12.05 11.72 18.31
N THR A 162 -12.18 11.83 19.64
CA THR A 162 -11.85 10.76 20.59
C THR A 162 -13.01 10.35 21.48
N GLN A 163 -14.09 11.13 21.49
CA GLN A 163 -15.27 10.91 22.31
C GLN A 163 -16.54 11.16 21.51
N VAL A 164 -17.62 10.49 21.91
CA VAL A 164 -18.95 10.73 21.30
C VAL A 164 -19.35 12.19 21.57
N PRO A 165 -19.66 12.98 20.53
CA PRO A 165 -20.06 14.37 20.69
C PRO A 165 -21.31 14.48 21.56
N LYS A 166 -21.23 15.28 22.63
CA LYS A 166 -22.38 15.61 23.47
C LYS A 166 -23.12 16.79 22.84
N PHE A 167 -24.16 16.51 22.07
CA PHE A 167 -25.04 17.55 21.56
C PHE A 167 -25.90 18.06 22.72
N GLY A 168 -25.58 19.25 23.25
CA GLY A 168 -26.35 19.87 24.32
C GLY A 168 -27.81 20.10 23.88
N LEU A 169 -28.75 19.51 24.61
CA LEU A 169 -30.19 19.70 24.45
C LEU A 169 -30.68 21.11 24.83
N GLU A 170 -29.78 22.10 25.02
CA GLU A 170 -30.12 23.45 25.52
C GLU A 170 -30.32 24.51 24.43
N ILE A 171 -30.44 24.15 23.15
CA ILE A 171 -30.76 25.12 22.07
C ILE A 171 -32.25 25.08 21.68
N VAL A 172 -33.07 24.23 22.31
CA VAL A 172 -34.55 24.27 22.15
C VAL A 172 -35.15 25.16 23.23
N GLY A 173 -34.87 26.46 23.12
CA GLY A 173 -35.23 27.45 24.12
C GLY A 173 -35.75 28.75 23.51
N LYS A 174 -36.62 28.67 22.49
CA LYS A 174 -37.79 29.54 22.25
C LYS A 174 -38.36 29.32 20.85
N SER A 175 -39.68 29.12 20.81
CA SER A 175 -40.58 29.21 19.66
C SER A 175 -40.72 27.97 18.76
N ALA A 176 -41.56 27.02 19.16
CA ALA A 176 -42.84 26.71 18.50
C ALA A 176 -43.42 25.37 19.02
N SER A 177 -44.72 25.38 19.30
CA SER A 177 -45.53 24.33 19.93
C SER A 177 -45.90 23.18 18.98
N VAL A 178 -45.48 21.93 19.22
CA VAL A 178 -46.10 20.69 18.64
C VAL A 178 -45.82 19.46 19.53
N PRO A 179 -46.80 18.53 19.75
CA PRO A 179 -46.70 17.41 20.69
C PRO A 179 -45.99 16.16 20.12
N GLU A 180 -44.77 16.30 19.59
CA GLU A 180 -43.96 15.18 19.03
C GLU A 180 -42.80 14.74 19.93
N HIS A 181 -42.54 15.45 21.03
CA HIS A 181 -41.35 15.28 21.86
C HIS A 181 -41.34 14.02 22.76
N GLN A 182 -42.45 13.29 22.89
CA GLN A 182 -42.49 12.05 23.68
C GLN A 182 -42.05 10.81 22.90
N GLN A 183 -42.23 10.79 21.57
CA GLN A 183 -41.84 9.66 20.72
C GLN A 183 -40.31 9.59 20.53
N ILE A 184 -39.68 10.75 20.31
CA ILE A 184 -38.22 10.88 20.09
C ILE A 184 -37.41 10.39 21.30
N ASN A 185 -37.87 10.67 22.51
CA ASN A 185 -37.19 10.23 23.74
C ASN A 185 -37.32 8.72 23.98
N GLN A 186 -38.38 8.08 23.50
CA GLN A 186 -38.54 6.63 23.56
C GLN A 186 -37.65 5.90 22.53
N ASP A 187 -37.48 6.49 21.34
CA ASP A 187 -36.63 5.92 20.29
C ASP A 187 -35.14 6.06 20.62
N ILE A 188 -34.72 7.18 21.23
CA ILE A 188 -33.36 7.35 21.77
C ILE A 188 -33.06 6.32 22.88
N LYS A 189 -34.04 6.03 23.76
CA LYS A 189 -33.89 4.96 24.77
C LYS A 189 -33.78 3.58 24.14
N LYS A 190 -34.54 3.26 23.08
CA LYS A 190 -34.44 1.97 22.38
C LYS A 190 -33.09 1.79 21.68
N ILE A 191 -32.55 2.85 21.07
CA ILE A 191 -31.22 2.84 20.43
C ILE A 191 -30.12 2.66 21.48
N THR A 192 -30.20 3.38 22.60
CA THR A 192 -29.20 3.29 23.69
C THR A 192 -29.14 1.88 24.29
N THR A 193 -30.29 1.24 24.50
CA THR A 193 -30.36 -0.14 25.02
C THR A 193 -29.82 -1.16 24.00
N SER A 194 -30.07 -0.95 22.70
CA SER A 194 -29.59 -1.84 21.63
C SER A 194 -28.08 -1.73 21.38
N VAL A 195 -27.49 -0.56 21.63
CA VAL A 195 -26.03 -0.35 21.55
C VAL A 195 -25.31 -0.94 22.77
N SER A 196 -25.95 -0.94 23.95
CA SER A 196 -25.37 -1.50 25.18
C SER A 196 -25.31 -3.04 25.24
N THR A 197 -25.99 -3.75 24.35
CA THR A 197 -26.03 -5.22 24.28
C THR A 197 -25.10 -5.82 23.21
N LEU A 198 -24.48 -4.98 22.37
CA LEU A 198 -23.48 -5.43 21.39
C LEU A 198 -22.14 -5.68 22.09
N ARG A 199 -21.96 -6.91 22.59
CA ARG A 199 -20.65 -7.42 22.99
C ARG A 199 -19.87 -7.89 21.76
N ILE A 200 -18.65 -7.38 21.61
CA ILE A 200 -17.61 -7.99 20.79
C ILE A 200 -17.05 -9.19 21.57
N PRO A 201 -17.00 -10.42 21.02
CA PRO A 201 -16.31 -11.54 21.66
C PRO A 201 -14.78 -11.36 21.63
N ASN A 202 -14.21 -11.08 22.81
CA ASN A 202 -12.85 -11.36 23.31
C ASN A 202 -11.63 -11.22 22.38
N GLN A 203 -10.84 -10.17 22.64
CA GLN A 203 -9.41 -10.35 22.93
C GLN A 203 -9.21 -10.03 24.42
N LYS A 204 -8.66 -10.98 25.20
CA LYS A 204 -8.34 -10.76 26.61
C LYS A 204 -7.12 -9.83 26.73
N PRO A 205 -7.13 -8.83 27.63
CA PRO A 205 -5.94 -8.06 27.97
C PRO A 205 -4.98 -8.89 28.86
N LEU A 206 -3.69 -8.65 28.67
CA LEU A 206 -2.61 -9.05 29.58
C LEU A 206 -2.57 -8.04 30.73
N ASP A 207 -2.76 -8.52 31.97
CA ASP A 207 -2.46 -7.75 33.19
C ASP A 207 -1.10 -8.17 33.75
N ALA A 208 -0.24 -7.18 33.96
CA ALA A 208 1.03 -7.32 34.64
C ALA A 208 0.87 -6.99 36.15
N ASN A 209 1.52 -7.81 36.96
CA ASN A 209 1.92 -7.61 38.36
C ASN A 209 0.89 -7.84 39.47
N LYS A 210 0.89 -9.08 40.00
CA LYS A 210 1.00 -9.32 41.44
C LYS A 210 1.85 -10.55 41.73
N ILE A 211 2.90 -10.32 42.52
CA ILE A 211 3.85 -11.27 43.09
C ILE A 211 3.19 -12.00 44.28
N SER A 212 3.50 -13.30 44.45
CA SER A 212 3.90 -13.97 45.72
C SER A 212 3.20 -15.32 46.04
N ILE A 213 4.04 -16.37 46.09
CA ILE A 213 4.17 -17.40 47.16
C ILE A 213 3.35 -18.72 47.09
N LEU A 214 4.14 -19.80 46.91
CA LEU A 214 4.21 -21.16 47.49
C LEU A 214 2.99 -22.12 47.58
N GLU A 215 3.26 -23.28 46.96
CA GLU A 215 3.16 -24.67 47.48
C GLU A 215 1.87 -25.51 47.42
N ASN A 216 2.15 -26.76 47.00
CA ASN A 216 1.51 -28.06 47.28
C ASN A 216 0.36 -28.58 46.40
N GLY A 217 0.66 -29.71 45.74
CA GLY A 217 -0.15 -30.92 45.93
C GLY A 217 -0.87 -31.51 44.71
N LEU A 218 -0.21 -32.47 44.04
CA LEU A 218 -0.71 -33.78 43.58
C LEU A 218 -2.23 -33.97 43.34
N SER A 219 -2.62 -34.40 42.13
CA SER A 219 -3.11 -35.77 41.83
C SER A 219 -3.99 -35.89 40.56
N ASN A 220 -3.64 -36.90 39.75
CA ASN A 220 -4.43 -37.84 38.93
C ASN A 220 -5.78 -37.46 38.28
N GLY A 221 -5.95 -37.86 37.01
CA GLY A 221 -7.28 -38.05 36.43
C GLY A 221 -7.34 -38.24 34.91
N HIS A 222 -6.98 -39.44 34.45
CA HIS A 222 -7.13 -39.94 33.09
C HIS A 222 -8.61 -40.24 32.77
N VAL A 223 -9.22 -39.68 31.71
CA VAL A 223 -10.36 -40.30 30.97
C VAL A 223 -10.45 -39.75 29.53
N SER A 224 -10.21 -40.61 28.54
CA SER A 224 -10.85 -40.62 27.20
C SER A 224 -11.97 -41.69 27.24
N PRO A 225 -12.80 -42.00 26.21
CA PRO A 225 -12.93 -41.54 24.81
C PRO A 225 -14.48 -41.33 24.49
N PRO A 226 -15.11 -41.49 23.28
CA PRO A 226 -14.63 -42.04 22.01
C PRO A 226 -15.02 -41.35 20.68
N CYS A 227 -14.26 -41.81 19.70
CA CYS A 227 -14.34 -41.68 18.25
C CYS A 227 -15.48 -42.55 17.65
N LEU A 228 -16.07 -42.11 16.53
CA LEU A 228 -16.75 -42.95 15.53
C LEU A 228 -16.49 -42.42 14.10
N LYS A 229 -15.58 -43.14 13.40
CA LYS A 229 -15.59 -43.70 12.03
C LYS A 229 -16.19 -42.92 10.85
N GLU A 230 -15.35 -42.59 9.84
CA GLU A 230 -15.22 -43.16 8.46
C GLU A 230 -16.34 -42.68 7.50
N GLU A 231 -16.07 -42.12 6.30
CA GLU A 231 -15.42 -42.73 5.13
C GLU A 231 -14.87 -41.69 4.12
N ALA A 232 -14.00 -42.18 3.23
CA ALA A 232 -13.20 -41.45 2.25
C ALA A 232 -13.91 -41.16 0.91
N ALA A 233 -13.60 -40.01 0.26
CA ALA A 233 -13.59 -39.89 -1.21
C ALA A 233 -12.91 -38.59 -1.74
N LYS A 234 -11.86 -38.80 -2.53
CA LYS A 234 -11.46 -38.11 -3.77
C LYS A 234 -11.00 -36.63 -3.75
N ARG A 235 -9.70 -36.51 -4.06
CA ARG A 235 -8.97 -35.44 -4.78
C ARG A 235 -9.86 -34.50 -5.60
N ASN A 236 -9.71 -33.20 -5.38
CA ASN A 236 -9.67 -32.15 -6.42
C ASN A 236 -9.04 -30.87 -5.83
N ALA A 237 -7.95 -30.42 -6.44
CA ALA A 237 -7.30 -29.14 -6.14
C ALA A 237 -8.21 -27.97 -6.60
N PRO A 238 -8.31 -26.86 -5.86
CA PRO A 238 -9.06 -25.71 -6.32
C PRO A 238 -8.21 -24.89 -7.29
N THR A 239 -8.62 -24.90 -8.55
CA THR A 239 -8.18 -23.99 -9.62
C THR A 239 -8.65 -22.56 -9.32
N LEU A 240 -7.72 -21.69 -8.92
CA LEU A 240 -7.95 -20.23 -8.88
C LEU A 240 -7.86 -19.67 -10.30
N SER A 241 -9.03 -19.35 -10.87
CA SER A 241 -9.16 -18.82 -12.23
C SER A 241 -9.54 -17.33 -12.25
N SER A 242 -8.96 -16.63 -13.22
CA SER A 242 -9.54 -15.50 -13.98
C SER A 242 -9.56 -14.07 -13.44
N CYS A 243 -9.20 -13.77 -12.18
CA CYS A 243 -9.23 -12.38 -11.67
C CYS A 243 -7.99 -11.52 -12.06
N LEU A 244 -6.87 -12.14 -12.44
CA LEU A 244 -5.58 -11.45 -12.64
C LEU A 244 -5.44 -10.78 -14.01
N ARG A 245 -6.05 -11.31 -15.08
CA ARG A 245 -5.92 -10.77 -16.45
C ARG A 245 -6.52 -9.37 -16.63
N GLN A 246 -7.40 -8.92 -15.75
CA GLN A 246 -8.14 -7.65 -15.92
C GLN A 246 -7.59 -6.46 -15.13
N LYS A 247 -6.65 -6.65 -14.19
CA LYS A 247 -5.96 -5.55 -13.49
C LYS A 247 -4.77 -4.97 -14.28
N LEU A 248 -4.49 -5.54 -15.45
CA LEU A 248 -3.32 -5.25 -16.26
C LEU A 248 -3.46 -4.07 -17.24
N SER A 249 -4.57 -3.32 -17.23
CA SER A 249 -4.77 -2.23 -18.19
C SER A 249 -4.29 -0.85 -17.73
N SER A 250 -3.87 -0.66 -16.47
CA SER A 250 -3.36 0.65 -16.01
C SER A 250 -1.86 0.74 -15.78
N VAL A 251 -1.13 -0.40 -15.79
CA VAL A 251 0.34 -0.44 -15.67
C VAL A 251 0.91 -1.66 -16.42
N ILE A 252 0.61 -1.80 -17.71
CA ILE A 252 1.43 -2.66 -18.59
C ILE A 252 2.44 -1.78 -19.30
N CYS A 253 3.70 -2.13 -19.06
CA CYS A 253 4.88 -1.75 -19.80
C CYS A 253 4.68 -1.98 -21.30
N ALA A 254 5.14 -1.02 -22.12
CA ALA A 254 5.52 -1.35 -23.49
C ALA A 254 6.55 -2.48 -23.44
N THR A 255 6.29 -3.54 -24.18
CA THR A 255 7.18 -4.67 -24.35
C THR A 255 8.44 -4.21 -25.10
N ASP A 256 9.61 -4.41 -24.48
CA ASP A 256 10.91 -4.27 -25.14
C ASP A 256 11.10 -5.40 -26.15
N ASN A 257 10.51 -5.25 -27.33
CA ASN A 257 10.89 -6.05 -28.49
C ASN A 257 12.17 -5.49 -29.10
N ASN A 258 13.27 -6.18 -28.80
CA ASN A 258 14.61 -5.97 -29.35
C ASN A 258 14.63 -5.73 -30.87
N LYS A 259 14.98 -4.50 -31.28
CA LYS A 259 15.84 -4.24 -32.43
C LYS A 259 16.92 -3.23 -32.01
N ILE A 260 18.01 -3.76 -31.47
CA ILE A 260 19.20 -2.99 -31.07
C ILE A 260 20.00 -2.66 -32.33
N ASN A 261 20.14 -1.37 -32.62
CA ASN A 261 21.26 -0.88 -33.42
C ASN A 261 22.52 -0.91 -32.55
N ALA A 262 23.55 -1.57 -33.05
CA ALA A 262 24.81 -1.82 -32.40
C ALA A 262 25.58 -0.51 -32.11
N THR A 263 25.88 -0.27 -30.83
CA THR A 263 27.14 0.31 -30.34
C THR A 263 27.12 0.41 -28.81
N ALA A 264 27.54 -0.65 -28.11
CA ALA A 264 28.17 -0.62 -26.78
C ALA A 264 28.42 -2.07 -26.32
N LEU A 265 29.56 -2.64 -26.71
CA LEU A 265 30.00 -3.95 -26.23
C LEU A 265 30.50 -3.81 -24.78
N ALA A 266 29.73 -4.33 -23.83
CA ALA A 266 30.16 -4.42 -22.44
C ALA A 266 29.61 -5.66 -21.71
N CYS A 267 30.51 -6.62 -21.46
CA CYS A 267 30.43 -7.75 -20.51
C CYS A 267 29.05 -8.02 -19.87
N LYS A 268 28.16 -8.69 -20.62
CA LYS A 268 26.87 -9.18 -20.12
C LYS A 268 27.11 -10.38 -19.19
N LYS A 269 27.26 -10.16 -17.87
CA LYS A 269 26.72 -11.16 -16.92
C LYS A 269 25.21 -11.17 -17.20
N ARG A 270 24.67 -12.27 -17.72
CA ARG A 270 23.23 -12.38 -17.97
C ARG A 270 22.53 -12.20 -16.64
N GLU A 271 21.79 -11.11 -16.54
CA GLU A 271 20.98 -10.79 -15.39
C GLU A 271 19.98 -11.94 -15.14
N ILE A 272 19.83 -12.33 -13.88
CA ILE A 272 18.92 -13.41 -13.52
C ILE A 272 17.48 -12.92 -13.69
N THR A 273 16.69 -13.66 -14.46
CA THR A 273 15.29 -13.30 -14.74
C THR A 273 14.37 -13.77 -13.63
N SER A 274 13.15 -13.20 -13.54
CA SER A 274 12.17 -13.63 -12.53
C SER A 274 11.77 -15.09 -12.72
N GLY A 275 11.69 -15.59 -13.96
CA GLY A 275 11.44 -17.01 -14.22
C GLY A 275 12.62 -17.91 -13.83
N THR A 276 13.86 -17.45 -14.00
CA THR A 276 15.04 -18.20 -13.49
C THR A 276 15.00 -18.28 -11.96
N MET A 277 14.71 -17.19 -11.26
CA MET A 277 14.56 -17.19 -9.80
C MET A 277 13.42 -18.10 -9.33
N TYR A 278 12.28 -18.07 -10.03
CA TYR A 278 11.15 -18.95 -9.76
C TYR A 278 11.56 -20.41 -9.83
N ASN A 279 12.22 -20.83 -10.92
CA ASN A 279 12.66 -22.22 -11.11
C ASN A 279 13.66 -22.67 -10.03
N LEU A 280 14.61 -21.80 -9.67
CA LEU A 280 15.58 -22.09 -8.60
C LEU A 280 14.89 -22.27 -7.24
N LEU A 281 13.99 -21.34 -6.88
CA LEU A 281 13.29 -21.40 -5.60
C LEU A 281 12.28 -22.55 -5.55
N ALA A 282 11.59 -22.86 -6.66
CA ALA A 282 10.70 -24.01 -6.78
C ALA A 282 11.48 -25.31 -6.55
N ALA A 283 12.59 -25.50 -7.26
CA ALA A 283 13.44 -26.67 -7.08
C ALA A 283 13.97 -26.79 -5.65
N CYS A 284 14.32 -25.67 -5.00
CA CYS A 284 14.73 -25.68 -3.60
C CYS A 284 13.60 -26.14 -2.66
N LEU A 285 12.37 -25.67 -2.89
CA LEU A 285 11.22 -26.02 -2.04
C LEU A 285 10.73 -27.45 -2.27
N ASP A 286 10.84 -27.97 -3.49
CA ASP A 286 10.47 -29.35 -3.84
C ASP A 286 11.44 -30.39 -3.28
N ASN A 287 12.73 -30.05 -3.19
CA ASN A 287 13.77 -30.94 -2.63
C ASN A 287 13.93 -30.81 -1.11
N MET A 288 13.28 -29.82 -0.49
CA MET A 288 13.40 -29.55 0.93
C MET A 288 12.79 -30.68 1.77
N PRO A 289 13.46 -31.17 2.83
CA PRO A 289 12.89 -32.18 3.72
C PRO A 289 11.62 -31.66 4.43
N ASP A 290 10.58 -32.48 4.51
CA ASP A 290 9.35 -32.14 5.23
C ASP A 290 9.60 -32.16 6.75
N GLY A 291 9.55 -30.98 7.37
CA GLY A 291 9.89 -30.76 8.77
C GLY A 291 8.96 -31.40 9.79
N MET A 292 9.01 -32.73 9.96
CA MET A 292 8.25 -33.42 11.01
C MET A 292 8.93 -34.60 11.73
N SER A 293 10.24 -34.80 11.64
CA SER A 293 10.91 -35.70 12.59
C SER A 293 12.28 -35.14 12.98
N ASP A 294 12.35 -34.65 14.24
CA ASP A 294 13.55 -34.21 14.96
C ASP A 294 14.33 -33.06 14.32
N PHE A 295 13.77 -31.84 14.40
CA PHE A 295 14.52 -30.62 14.12
C PHE A 295 15.53 -30.36 15.26
N ASP A 296 16.71 -31.00 15.16
CA ASP A 296 17.83 -30.72 16.04
C ASP A 296 18.46 -29.37 15.64
N ILE A 297 18.58 -28.45 16.60
CA ILE A 297 19.15 -27.09 16.42
C ILE A 297 20.58 -27.14 15.85
N SER A 298 21.25 -28.29 15.95
CA SER A 298 22.56 -28.59 15.38
C SER A 298 22.60 -28.68 13.84
N THR A 299 21.45 -28.78 13.18
CA THR A 299 21.32 -28.94 11.71
C THR A 299 21.03 -27.64 10.95
N ASN A 300 21.06 -26.49 11.64
CA ASN A 300 20.81 -25.20 10.99
C ASN A 300 21.80 -24.95 9.83
N PRO A 301 21.31 -24.51 8.65
CA PRO A 301 22.17 -24.22 7.51
C PRO A 301 23.20 -23.15 7.89
N SER A 302 24.48 -23.41 7.57
CA SER A 302 25.57 -22.52 7.96
C SER A 302 25.39 -21.16 7.30
N ILE A 303 25.37 -20.09 8.11
CA ILE A 303 25.23 -18.72 7.62
C ILE A 303 26.42 -18.37 6.73
N CYS A 304 26.15 -17.78 5.57
CA CYS A 304 27.18 -17.33 4.65
C CYS A 304 27.53 -15.85 4.88
N ASN A 305 28.81 -15.50 4.72
CA ASN A 305 29.32 -14.14 4.93
C ASN A 305 29.16 -13.23 3.69
N CYS A 306 28.17 -13.51 2.82
CA CYS A 306 27.83 -12.62 1.72
C CYS A 306 26.55 -11.85 2.03
N ASN A 307 26.54 -10.57 1.66
CA ASN A 307 25.42 -9.68 1.95
C ASN A 307 25.01 -8.98 0.66
N PRO A 308 23.86 -9.35 0.06
CA PRO A 308 23.42 -8.72 -1.17
C PRO A 308 23.05 -7.25 -0.95
N ILE A 309 23.11 -6.44 -2.00
CA ILE A 309 22.50 -5.10 -1.98
C ILE A 309 20.98 -5.27 -1.92
N PHE A 310 20.36 -4.65 -0.93
CA PHE A 310 18.91 -4.66 -0.70
C PHE A 310 18.41 -3.27 -0.29
N ILE A 311 17.09 -3.08 -0.27
CA ILE A 311 16.45 -1.82 0.15
C ILE A 311 16.30 -1.80 1.67
N SER A 312 17.05 -0.92 2.33
CA SER A 312 17.03 -0.77 3.79
C SER A 312 15.89 0.12 4.28
N LYS A 313 15.54 1.16 3.52
CA LYS A 313 14.46 2.11 3.82
C LYS A 313 13.68 2.46 2.55
N TRP A 314 12.40 2.77 2.68
CA TRP A 314 11.56 3.15 1.55
C TRP A 314 10.42 4.08 1.97
N ILE A 315 9.97 4.89 1.03
CA ILE A 315 8.87 5.84 1.15
C ILE A 315 8.01 5.72 -0.11
N ASP A 316 6.75 5.33 0.08
CA ASP A 316 5.76 5.36 -0.98
C ASP A 316 5.08 6.73 -0.99
N TYR A 317 5.50 7.59 -1.93
CA TYR A 317 4.86 8.88 -2.20
C TYR A 317 4.37 8.96 -3.66
N SER A 318 3.93 7.81 -4.16
CA SER A 318 3.49 7.60 -5.55
C SER A 318 2.21 8.37 -5.90
N ASN A 319 1.43 8.83 -4.92
CA ASN A 319 0.29 9.72 -5.20
C ASN A 319 0.73 11.08 -5.78
N LYS A 320 1.98 11.51 -5.55
CA LYS A 320 2.47 12.82 -6.01
C LYS A 320 3.74 12.76 -6.86
N TYR A 321 4.79 12.09 -6.38
CA TYR A 321 6.12 12.16 -7.01
C TYR A 321 6.62 10.79 -7.45
N GLY A 322 6.53 9.78 -6.58
CA GLY A 322 7.09 8.47 -6.85
C GLY A 322 7.51 7.72 -5.58
N PHE A 323 8.33 6.70 -5.78
CA PHE A 323 8.79 5.79 -4.75
C PHE A 323 10.26 6.06 -4.41
N GLY A 324 10.53 6.55 -3.19
CA GLY A 324 11.87 6.80 -2.69
C GLY A 324 12.42 5.60 -1.91
N TYR A 325 13.71 5.31 -2.04
CA TYR A 325 14.35 4.19 -1.36
C TYR A 325 15.81 4.45 -1.04
N GLN A 326 16.30 3.82 0.03
CA GLN A 326 17.71 3.76 0.41
C GLN A 326 18.18 2.31 0.33
N LEU A 327 19.34 2.08 -0.27
CA LEU A 327 19.98 0.77 -0.32
C LEU A 327 20.86 0.53 0.92
N SER A 328 21.21 -0.73 1.15
CA SER A 328 22.06 -1.17 2.26
C SER A 328 23.47 -0.56 2.23
N ASP A 329 23.96 -0.08 1.08
CA ASP A 329 25.22 0.66 0.95
C ASP A 329 25.08 2.17 1.20
N SER A 330 23.89 2.66 1.61
CA SER A 330 23.55 4.07 1.83
C SER A 330 23.44 4.94 0.57
N SER A 331 23.46 4.33 -0.62
CA SER A 331 22.97 5.01 -1.83
C SER A 331 21.45 5.21 -1.76
N VAL A 332 20.95 6.26 -2.40
CA VAL A 332 19.55 6.64 -2.36
C VAL A 332 19.03 6.78 -3.78
N GLY A 333 17.82 6.30 -4.04
CA GLY A 333 17.17 6.46 -5.32
C GLY A 333 15.70 6.86 -5.21
N VAL A 334 15.19 7.41 -6.30
CA VAL A 334 13.78 7.71 -6.48
C VAL A 334 13.33 7.17 -7.83
N PHE A 335 12.27 6.39 -7.82
CA PHE A 335 11.56 5.96 -9.02
C PHE A 335 10.32 6.83 -9.19
N PHE A 336 10.33 7.72 -10.19
CA PHE A 336 9.28 8.70 -10.40
C PHE A 336 8.08 8.11 -11.14
N ASN A 337 6.92 8.76 -10.98
CA ASN A 337 5.67 8.38 -11.64
C ASN A 337 5.73 8.44 -13.18
N ASP A 338 6.64 9.26 -13.73
CA ASP A 338 6.87 9.37 -15.17
C ASP A 338 7.78 8.26 -15.74
N LEU A 339 8.12 7.26 -14.91
CA LEU A 339 9.02 6.13 -15.19
C LEU A 339 10.51 6.46 -15.23
N THR A 340 10.89 7.72 -15.01
CA THR A 340 12.31 8.10 -14.85
C THR A 340 12.83 7.70 -13.48
N ARG A 341 14.16 7.54 -13.36
CA ARG A 341 14.80 7.23 -12.07
C ARG A 341 15.98 8.14 -11.83
N ILE A 342 16.21 8.50 -10.59
CA ILE A 342 17.40 9.22 -10.16
C ILE A 342 18.00 8.53 -8.95
N SER A 343 19.32 8.40 -8.92
CA SER A 343 20.07 7.79 -7.83
C SER A 343 21.26 8.64 -7.46
N ILE A 344 21.61 8.69 -6.17
CA ILE A 344 22.86 9.28 -5.67
C ILE A 344 23.71 8.20 -5.01
N SER A 345 25.01 8.21 -5.30
CA SER A 345 25.98 7.29 -4.71
C SER A 345 26.09 7.47 -3.19
N SER A 346 26.61 6.44 -2.50
CA SER A 346 26.74 6.44 -1.04
C SER A 346 27.65 7.56 -0.51
N ASP A 347 28.73 7.88 -1.23
CA ASP A 347 29.64 8.99 -0.98
C ASP A 347 29.10 10.37 -1.41
N LYS A 348 27.87 10.42 -1.95
CA LYS A 348 27.19 11.61 -2.44
C LYS A 348 27.93 12.34 -3.58
N SER A 349 28.90 11.71 -4.22
CA SER A 349 29.73 12.33 -5.26
C SER A 349 29.13 12.24 -6.66
N ARG A 350 28.27 11.25 -6.92
CA ARG A 350 27.74 10.91 -8.25
C ARG A 350 26.22 10.78 -8.22
N VAL A 351 25.59 11.38 -9.22
CA VAL A 351 24.16 11.26 -9.51
C VAL A 351 23.97 10.53 -10.84
N GLU A 352 23.15 9.50 -10.85
CA GLU A 352 22.75 8.76 -12.05
C GLU A 352 21.28 9.05 -12.35
N PHE A 353 20.97 9.33 -13.61
CA PHE A 353 19.61 9.53 -14.09
C PHE A 353 19.32 8.54 -15.22
N HIS A 354 18.20 7.84 -15.09
CA HIS A 354 17.67 6.92 -16.09
C HIS A 354 16.42 7.54 -16.72
N ASP A 355 16.46 7.71 -18.03
CA ASP A 355 15.29 8.18 -18.79
C ASP A 355 14.33 7.03 -19.14
N ASN A 356 13.19 7.39 -19.75
CA ASN A 356 12.15 6.43 -20.13
C ASN A 356 12.56 5.50 -21.27
N SER A 357 13.66 5.79 -21.96
CA SER A 357 14.23 4.94 -23.00
C SER A 357 15.28 3.97 -22.45
N GLY A 358 15.54 3.99 -21.14
CA GLY A 358 16.55 3.19 -20.47
C GLY A 358 17.97 3.73 -20.61
N ARG A 359 18.15 4.93 -21.18
CA ARG A 359 19.48 5.57 -21.23
C ARG A 359 19.84 6.10 -19.86
N VAL A 360 21.13 5.96 -19.54
CA VAL A 360 21.69 6.38 -18.26
C VAL A 360 22.66 7.52 -18.48
N THR A 361 22.50 8.60 -17.73
CA THR A 361 23.45 9.71 -17.66
C THR A 361 23.98 9.82 -16.23
N ALA A 362 25.31 9.89 -16.08
CA ALA A 362 25.97 10.06 -14.79
C ALA A 362 26.63 11.43 -14.72
N HIS A 363 26.44 12.13 -13.60
CA HIS A 363 26.95 13.47 -13.38
C HIS A 363 27.56 13.59 -11.98
N PRO A 364 28.69 14.31 -11.81
CA PRO A 364 29.15 14.71 -10.48
C PRO A 364 28.11 15.59 -9.80
N THR A 365 27.88 15.39 -8.50
CA THR A 365 26.87 16.14 -7.73
C THR A 365 27.10 17.65 -7.79
N GLY A 366 28.35 18.11 -7.83
CA GLY A 366 28.70 19.54 -7.93
C GLY A 366 28.52 20.16 -9.33
N SER A 367 28.24 19.36 -10.36
CA SER A 367 28.15 19.80 -11.76
C SER A 367 26.91 19.22 -12.45
N LEU A 368 25.76 19.34 -11.79
CA LEU A 368 24.48 18.85 -12.30
C LEU A 368 23.87 19.79 -13.35
N PRO A 369 23.39 19.26 -14.49
CA PRO A 369 22.75 20.08 -15.51
C PRO A 369 21.41 20.64 -15.02
N ALA A 370 21.04 21.84 -15.50
CA ALA A 370 19.86 22.58 -15.02
C ALA A 370 18.55 21.77 -15.09
N TRP A 371 18.37 20.96 -16.14
CA TRP A 371 17.16 20.14 -16.34
C TRP A 371 16.99 19.02 -15.31
N LEU A 372 18.05 18.66 -14.57
CA LEU A 372 18.02 17.58 -13.57
C LEU A 372 17.87 18.11 -12.14
N GLN A 373 18.02 19.42 -11.92
CA GLN A 373 18.07 20.04 -10.59
C GLN A 373 16.79 19.82 -9.76
N GLU A 374 15.62 19.91 -10.38
CA GLU A 374 14.35 19.71 -9.67
C GLU A 374 14.19 18.28 -9.15
N ARG A 375 14.47 17.28 -10.00
CA ARG A 375 14.46 15.86 -9.61
C ARG A 375 15.53 15.56 -8.56
N PHE A 376 16.69 16.19 -8.67
CA PHE A 376 17.75 16.08 -7.68
C PHE A 376 17.31 16.65 -6.33
N GLN A 377 16.62 17.79 -6.32
CA GLN A 377 16.09 18.38 -5.10
C GLN A 377 15.04 17.48 -4.43
N LEU A 378 14.15 16.85 -5.20
CA LEU A 378 13.21 15.84 -4.69
C LEU A 378 13.94 14.64 -4.08
N LEU A 379 14.98 14.13 -4.76
CA LEU A 379 15.82 13.06 -4.22
C LEU A 379 16.45 13.46 -2.87
N LYS A 380 16.92 14.71 -2.72
CA LYS A 380 17.46 15.19 -1.44
C LYS A 380 16.39 15.20 -0.33
N TYR A 381 15.15 15.58 -0.65
CA TYR A 381 14.05 15.51 0.32
C TYR A 381 13.73 14.08 0.76
N PHE A 382 13.64 13.14 -0.18
CA PHE A 382 13.47 11.72 0.17
C PHE A 382 14.63 11.21 1.03
N ALA A 383 15.88 11.54 0.67
CA ALA A 383 17.07 11.15 1.41
C ALA A 383 17.04 11.67 2.87
N ALA A 384 16.83 12.97 3.05
CA ALA A 384 16.76 13.60 4.37
C ALA A 384 15.64 12.99 5.23
N TYR A 385 14.45 12.79 4.65
CA TYR A 385 13.35 12.18 5.38
C TYR A 385 13.67 10.75 5.85
N MET A 386 14.26 9.91 4.98
CA MET A 386 14.64 8.54 5.35
C MET A 386 15.71 8.51 6.44
N GLU A 387 16.65 9.46 6.42
CA GLU A 387 17.69 9.60 7.43
C GLU A 387 17.11 10.01 8.79
N GLU A 388 16.23 11.00 8.82
CA GLU A 388 15.67 11.57 10.04
C GLU A 388 14.54 10.73 10.66
N ASN A 389 13.74 10.03 9.86
CA ASN A 389 12.45 9.46 10.32
C ASN A 389 12.38 7.94 10.28
N LEU A 390 13.31 7.24 9.61
CA LEU A 390 13.24 5.80 9.42
C LEU A 390 14.46 5.08 9.99
N THR A 391 14.22 3.89 10.54
CA THR A 391 15.26 2.96 10.99
C THR A 391 15.68 2.03 9.85
N ASP A 392 16.94 1.61 9.82
CA ASP A 392 17.41 0.63 8.84
C ASP A 392 16.74 -0.74 9.04
N ALA A 393 16.53 -1.46 7.93
CA ALA A 393 16.09 -2.84 7.94
C ALA A 393 17.26 -3.77 8.22
N GLY A 394 17.25 -4.37 9.41
CA GLY A 394 18.28 -5.30 9.88
C GLY A 394 19.41 -4.60 10.65
N GLU A 395 20.14 -5.35 11.49
CA GLU A 395 21.45 -4.91 11.94
C GLU A 395 22.38 -4.81 10.71
N VAL A 396 22.58 -3.60 10.20
CA VAL A 396 23.64 -3.35 9.22
C VAL A 396 24.96 -3.53 9.98
N VAL A 397 25.47 -4.76 10.01
CA VAL A 397 26.79 -5.04 10.57
C VAL A 397 27.75 -4.09 9.85
N GLU A 398 28.50 -3.25 10.57
CA GLU A 398 29.43 -2.28 9.95
C GLU A 398 30.41 -2.91 8.92
N SER A 399 30.59 -4.23 8.98
CA SER A 399 31.26 -5.03 7.96
C SER A 399 30.71 -4.82 6.53
N HIS A 400 29.40 -4.58 6.36
CA HIS A 400 28.74 -4.31 5.07
C HIS A 400 29.28 -3.04 4.40
N LYS A 401 29.42 -1.96 5.19
CA LYS A 401 29.96 -0.68 4.71
C LYS A 401 31.44 -0.83 4.33
N ARG A 402 32.22 -1.61 5.12
CA ARG A 402 33.65 -1.84 4.89
C ARG A 402 33.93 -2.76 3.69
N GLN A 403 33.19 -3.86 3.53
CA GLN A 403 33.37 -4.79 2.39
C GLN A 403 33.01 -4.14 1.06
N HIS A 404 31.91 -3.38 0.97
CA HIS A 404 31.59 -2.65 -0.25
C HIS A 404 32.56 -1.52 -0.54
N GLN A 405 33.04 -0.78 0.47
CA GLN A 405 34.11 0.20 0.27
C GLN A 405 35.41 -0.44 -0.23
N GLN A 406 35.82 -1.58 0.32
CA GLN A 406 37.02 -2.31 -0.13
C GLN A 406 36.87 -2.86 -1.54
N GLN A 407 35.70 -3.41 -1.88
CA GLN A 407 35.40 -3.92 -3.22
C GLN A 407 35.37 -2.77 -4.25
N GLN A 408 34.80 -1.62 -3.90
CA GLN A 408 34.83 -0.42 -4.76
C GLN A 408 36.25 0.13 -4.92
N GLN A 409 37.07 0.14 -3.88
CA GLN A 409 38.47 0.59 -3.95
C GLN A 409 39.35 -0.34 -4.80
N GLN A 410 39.17 -1.67 -4.71
CA GLN A 410 39.89 -2.64 -5.54
C GLN A 410 39.46 -2.58 -7.02
N LEU A 411 38.17 -2.34 -7.31
CA LEU A 411 37.67 -2.22 -8.68
C LEU A 411 38.02 -0.88 -9.34
N GLN A 412 38.19 0.20 -8.57
CA GLN A 412 38.68 1.48 -9.09
C GLN A 412 40.14 1.44 -9.58
N GLN A 413 40.97 0.53 -9.06
CA GLN A 413 42.37 0.36 -9.52
C GLN A 413 42.49 -0.35 -10.87
N SER A 414 41.40 -0.92 -11.40
CA SER A 414 41.44 -1.77 -12.59
C SER A 414 40.77 -1.18 -13.84
N ASN A 415 40.69 0.15 -14.02
CA ASN A 415 40.14 0.80 -15.24
C ASN A 415 38.80 0.21 -15.75
N LEU A 416 38.04 -0.45 -14.88
CA LEU A 416 36.84 -1.19 -15.20
C LEU A 416 35.62 -0.27 -15.09
N LYS A 417 34.70 -0.44 -16.03
CA LYS A 417 33.44 0.30 -16.19
C LYS A 417 32.81 0.70 -14.86
N GLN A 418 32.48 1.99 -14.74
CA GLN A 418 31.76 2.55 -13.60
C GLN A 418 30.52 1.70 -13.30
N ILE A 419 30.50 1.06 -12.13
CA ILE A 419 29.39 0.20 -11.71
C ILE A 419 28.18 1.09 -11.44
N LEU A 420 27.09 0.83 -12.17
CA LEU A 420 25.83 1.54 -12.00
C LEU A 420 25.22 1.24 -10.63
N ILE A 421 24.56 2.23 -10.04
CA ILE A 421 23.84 2.08 -8.79
C ILE A 421 22.61 1.20 -9.06
N PRO A 422 22.39 0.09 -8.32
CA PRO A 422 21.19 -0.70 -8.47
C PRO A 422 19.94 0.16 -8.28
N HIS A 423 18.97 0.03 -9.18
CA HIS A 423 17.73 0.80 -9.11
C HIS A 423 16.50 -0.10 -9.14
N ILE A 424 15.38 0.38 -8.59
CA ILE A 424 14.11 -0.35 -8.63
C ILE A 424 13.63 -0.42 -10.08
N ARG A 425 13.44 -1.63 -10.61
CA ARG A 425 12.77 -1.85 -11.90
C ARG A 425 11.27 -1.84 -11.75
N ARG A 426 10.78 -2.59 -10.76
CA ARG A 426 9.37 -2.82 -10.47
C ARG A 426 9.18 -2.91 -8.96
N TRP A 427 8.04 -2.43 -8.48
CA TRP A 427 7.60 -2.63 -7.11
C TRP A 427 6.09 -2.80 -7.09
N ASP A 428 5.59 -3.61 -6.16
CA ASP A 428 4.16 -3.88 -6.01
C ASP A 428 3.79 -3.97 -4.54
N ARG A 429 2.56 -3.58 -4.21
CA ARG A 429 2.02 -3.64 -2.86
C ARG A 429 0.80 -4.54 -2.81
N THR A 430 0.80 -5.45 -1.83
CA THR A 430 -0.35 -6.29 -1.47
C THR A 430 -0.88 -5.90 -0.10
N PRO A 431 -2.03 -6.42 0.36
CA PRO A 431 -2.45 -6.23 1.75
C PRO A 431 -1.48 -6.81 2.79
N LYS A 432 -0.62 -7.77 2.40
CA LYS A 432 0.30 -8.47 3.32
C LYS A 432 1.73 -7.96 3.29
N SER A 433 2.17 -7.44 2.14
CA SER A 433 3.58 -7.15 1.88
C SER A 433 3.80 -6.10 0.80
N ILE A 434 5.03 -5.61 0.71
CA ILE A 434 5.55 -4.87 -0.44
C ILE A 434 6.69 -5.66 -1.09
N ILE A 435 6.64 -5.78 -2.41
CA ILE A 435 7.58 -6.51 -3.27
C ILE A 435 8.38 -5.49 -4.07
N MET A 436 9.70 -5.65 -4.17
CA MET A 436 10.60 -4.75 -4.88
C MET A 436 11.64 -5.58 -5.66
N HIS A 437 11.84 -5.24 -6.93
CA HIS A 437 12.82 -5.89 -7.80
C HIS A 437 13.83 -4.88 -8.32
N LEU A 438 15.11 -5.10 -7.99
CA LEU A 438 16.23 -4.25 -8.37
C LEU A 438 16.87 -4.67 -9.69
N SER A 439 17.53 -3.72 -10.35
CA SER A 439 18.22 -3.88 -11.64
C SER A 439 19.52 -4.69 -11.60
N ASN A 440 19.86 -5.26 -10.46
CA ASN A 440 20.96 -6.19 -10.29
C ASN A 440 20.45 -7.63 -10.07
N GLY A 441 19.12 -7.86 -10.20
CA GLY A 441 18.50 -9.13 -9.89
C GLY A 441 18.36 -9.41 -8.39
N THR A 442 18.27 -8.39 -7.53
CA THR A 442 17.78 -8.59 -6.15
C THR A 442 16.26 -8.52 -6.14
N PHE A 443 15.60 -9.54 -5.59
CA PHE A 443 14.16 -9.57 -5.36
C PHE A 443 13.85 -9.56 -3.87
N GLN A 444 13.08 -8.59 -3.40
CA GLN A 444 12.84 -8.35 -1.98
C GLN A 444 11.34 -8.30 -1.65
N VAL A 445 10.96 -8.94 -0.55
CA VAL A 445 9.59 -8.93 0.00
C VAL A 445 9.63 -8.50 1.46
N ASN A 446 8.94 -7.42 1.80
CA ASN A 446 8.81 -6.92 3.17
C ASN A 446 7.37 -7.15 3.66
N PHE A 447 7.19 -7.83 4.78
CA PHE A 447 5.87 -8.17 5.32
C PHE A 447 5.43 -7.16 6.39
N PHE A 448 4.18 -6.70 6.32
CA PHE A 448 3.71 -5.60 7.16
C PHE A 448 3.38 -6.03 8.60
N LYS A 449 2.86 -7.25 8.78
CA LYS A 449 2.31 -7.69 10.07
C LYS A 449 3.36 -7.87 11.15
N ASP A 450 4.53 -8.40 10.80
CA ASP A 450 5.58 -8.77 11.76
C ASP A 450 6.97 -8.28 11.35
N HIS A 451 7.04 -7.38 10.37
CA HIS A 451 8.25 -6.69 9.93
C HIS A 451 9.40 -7.56 9.41
N THR A 452 9.18 -8.86 9.25
CA THR A 452 10.14 -9.79 8.64
C THR A 452 10.29 -9.54 7.13
N LYS A 453 11.43 -9.94 6.55
CA LYS A 453 11.77 -9.67 5.14
C LYS A 453 12.49 -10.86 4.52
N ILE A 454 12.25 -11.06 3.23
CA ILE A 454 12.99 -12.01 2.38
C ILE A 454 13.68 -11.23 1.29
N ILE A 455 14.96 -11.51 1.07
CA ILE A 455 15.76 -10.98 -0.01
C ILE A 455 16.36 -12.19 -0.75
N LEU A 456 16.04 -12.29 -2.04
CA LEU A 456 16.57 -13.30 -2.95
C LEU A 456 17.55 -12.60 -3.88
N ALA A 457 18.78 -13.09 -3.94
CA ALA A 457 19.83 -12.45 -4.74
C ALA A 457 20.85 -13.48 -5.20
N GLY A 458 21.66 -13.10 -6.20
CA GLY A 458 22.75 -13.93 -6.70
C GLY A 458 22.56 -14.32 -8.17
N ASP A 459 23.33 -15.31 -8.60
CA ASP A 459 23.25 -15.87 -9.94
C ASP A 459 22.85 -17.36 -9.89
N LYS A 460 22.86 -18.04 -11.04
CA LYS A 460 22.48 -19.46 -11.14
C LYS A 460 23.36 -20.39 -10.28
N THR A 461 24.56 -19.95 -9.91
CA THR A 461 25.56 -20.76 -9.21
C THR A 461 25.72 -20.38 -7.74
N ASP A 462 25.45 -19.12 -7.38
CA ASP A 462 25.58 -18.60 -6.01
C ASP A 462 24.32 -17.81 -5.61
N PHE A 463 23.17 -18.49 -5.67
CA PHE A 463 21.88 -17.93 -5.26
C PHE A 463 21.72 -18.00 -3.74
N VAL A 464 21.36 -16.88 -3.13
CA VAL A 464 21.25 -16.72 -1.69
C VAL A 464 19.90 -16.20 -1.25
N ILE A 465 19.51 -16.60 -0.06
CA ILE A 465 18.31 -16.16 0.65
C ILE A 465 18.78 -15.42 1.90
N MET A 466 18.49 -14.13 1.98
CA MET A 466 18.65 -13.37 3.22
C MET A 466 17.29 -13.18 3.87
N TYR A 467 17.18 -13.62 5.11
CA TYR A 467 16.01 -13.47 5.97
C TYR A 467 16.30 -12.44 7.05
N ILE A 468 15.44 -11.43 7.16
CA ILE A 468 15.47 -10.48 8.27
C ILE A 468 14.28 -10.82 9.16
N SER A 469 14.55 -11.23 10.40
CA SER A 469 13.54 -11.64 11.37
C SER A 469 12.84 -10.45 12.04
N SER A 470 11.83 -10.73 12.85
CA SER A 470 11.00 -9.71 13.53
C SER A 470 11.77 -8.91 14.57
N ASP A 471 12.83 -9.49 15.14
CA ASP A 471 13.82 -8.87 16.02
C ASP A 471 14.93 -8.12 15.26
N ARG A 472 14.83 -8.02 13.92
CA ARG A 472 15.79 -7.34 13.03
C ARG A 472 17.17 -7.99 12.94
N GLN A 473 17.31 -9.25 13.33
CA GLN A 473 18.49 -10.03 12.99
C GLN A 473 18.46 -10.44 11.51
N SER A 474 19.62 -10.45 10.86
CA SER A 474 19.75 -10.84 9.46
C SER A 474 20.54 -12.12 9.32
N PHE A 475 19.98 -13.07 8.57
CA PHE A 475 20.59 -14.36 8.29
C PHE A 475 20.65 -14.58 6.78
N THR A 476 21.83 -14.84 6.23
CA THR A 476 21.99 -15.16 4.81
C THR A 476 22.38 -16.63 4.64
N TYR A 477 21.63 -17.34 3.80
CA TYR A 477 21.82 -18.75 3.51
C TYR A 477 22.05 -18.97 2.02
N LYS A 478 22.88 -19.95 1.65
CA LYS A 478 22.89 -20.42 0.27
C LYS A 478 21.63 -21.21 -0.01
N LEU A 479 21.06 -21.04 -1.20
CA LEU A 479 19.88 -21.80 -1.63
C LEU A 479 20.11 -23.31 -1.54
N SER A 480 21.31 -23.77 -1.90
CA SER A 480 21.69 -25.19 -1.82
C SER A 480 21.61 -25.73 -0.39
N GLN A 481 22.02 -24.95 0.62
CA GLN A 481 21.96 -25.37 2.02
C GLN A 481 20.52 -25.48 2.52
N ILE A 482 19.68 -24.52 2.15
CA ILE A 482 18.24 -24.53 2.47
C ILE A 482 17.55 -25.71 1.78
N SER A 483 17.93 -26.03 0.54
CA SER A 483 17.43 -27.19 -0.19
C SER A 483 17.82 -28.52 0.45
N GLU A 484 19.02 -28.62 1.02
CA GLU A 484 19.55 -29.86 1.59
C GLU A 484 19.11 -30.08 3.05
N HIS A 485 19.12 -29.04 3.87
CA HIS A 485 18.91 -29.12 5.32
C HIS A 485 17.52 -28.66 5.76
N GLY A 486 16.78 -27.96 4.89
CA GLY A 486 15.52 -27.34 5.24
C GLY A 486 15.67 -26.02 6.00
N CYS A 487 14.53 -25.53 6.48
CA CYS A 487 14.42 -24.30 7.27
C CYS A 487 13.22 -24.36 8.22
N ASP A 488 13.14 -23.40 9.13
CA ASP A 488 12.00 -23.30 10.04
C ASP A 488 10.69 -22.98 9.29
N ALA A 489 9.57 -23.27 9.95
CA ALA A 489 8.24 -23.14 9.34
C ALA A 489 7.90 -21.71 8.88
N ILE A 490 8.39 -20.68 9.60
CA ILE A 490 8.14 -19.28 9.25
C ILE A 490 8.90 -18.94 7.97
N LEU A 491 10.19 -19.25 7.92
CA LEU A 491 11.01 -19.05 6.72
C LEU A 491 10.42 -19.80 5.52
N ARG A 492 10.02 -21.08 5.69
CA ARG A 492 9.36 -21.87 4.63
C ARG A 492 8.08 -21.19 4.12
N GLU A 493 7.21 -20.71 5.01
CA GLU A 493 5.99 -19.96 4.62
C GLU A 493 6.34 -18.72 3.77
N ARG A 494 7.41 -17.99 4.14
CA ARG A 494 7.82 -16.77 3.42
C ARG A 494 8.45 -17.07 2.08
N LEU A 495 9.18 -18.18 1.96
CA LEU A 495 9.72 -18.65 0.68
C LEU A 495 8.59 -19.07 -0.25
N VAL A 496 7.58 -19.79 0.23
CA VAL A 496 6.39 -20.16 -0.56
C VAL A 496 5.63 -18.92 -1.04
N TYR A 497 5.48 -17.91 -0.17
CA TYR A 497 4.88 -16.64 -0.56
C TYR A 497 5.72 -15.92 -1.63
N SER A 498 7.04 -15.86 -1.44
CA SER A 498 7.97 -15.23 -2.39
C SER A 498 7.98 -15.94 -3.74
N LEU A 499 7.89 -17.28 -3.76
CA LEU A 499 7.72 -18.08 -4.98
C LEU A 499 6.45 -17.69 -5.74
N SER A 500 5.34 -17.49 -5.02
CA SER A 500 4.07 -17.06 -5.60
C SER A 500 4.17 -15.67 -6.24
N CYS A 501 4.94 -14.76 -5.64
CA CYS A 501 5.22 -13.44 -6.22
C CYS A 501 6.13 -13.53 -7.46
N LEU A 502 7.18 -14.35 -7.40
CA LEU A 502 8.09 -14.56 -8.54
C LEU A 502 7.37 -15.16 -9.75
N ARG A 503 6.46 -16.11 -9.52
CA ARG A 503 5.59 -16.67 -10.58
C ARG A 503 4.85 -15.57 -11.32
N GLN A 504 4.22 -14.66 -10.57
CA GLN A 504 3.48 -13.54 -11.17
C GLN A 504 4.40 -12.64 -11.99
N TYR A 505 5.62 -12.37 -11.52
CA TYR A 505 6.57 -11.55 -12.27
C TYR A 505 7.05 -12.22 -13.55
N ALA A 506 7.36 -13.52 -13.50
CA ALA A 506 7.72 -14.29 -14.69
C ALA A 506 6.59 -14.31 -15.74
N GLU A 507 5.34 -14.52 -15.30
CA GLU A 507 4.16 -14.46 -16.17
C GLU A 507 3.98 -13.07 -16.83
N LEU A 508 4.25 -11.99 -16.08
CA LEU A 508 4.20 -10.62 -16.60
C LEU A 508 5.31 -10.32 -17.62
N ASP A 509 6.47 -10.94 -17.44
CA ASP A 509 7.62 -10.77 -18.31
C ASP A 509 7.54 -11.70 -19.54
N GLY A 510 6.51 -12.55 -19.63
CA GLY A 510 6.29 -13.48 -20.72
C GLY A 510 7.27 -14.65 -20.73
N GLU A 511 7.83 -15.00 -19.57
CA GLU A 511 8.71 -16.14 -19.39
C GLU A 511 7.88 -17.43 -19.25
N ASP A 512 8.27 -18.48 -19.97
CA ASP A 512 7.73 -19.83 -19.76
C ASP A 512 8.33 -20.44 -18.49
N ILE A 513 7.49 -20.69 -17.48
CA ILE A 513 7.85 -21.26 -16.17
C ILE A 513 7.03 -22.48 -15.80
#